data_AF-R9WN29-F1
#
_entry.id   AF-R9WN29-F1
#
_cell.length_a   1.000
_cell.length_b   1.000
_cell.length_c   1.000
_cell.angle_alpha   90.00
_cell.angle_beta   90.00
_cell.angle_gamma   90.00
#
_symmetry.space_group_name_H-M   'P 1'
#
loop_
_entity.id
_entity.type
_entity.pdbx_description
1 polymer ?
#
loop_
_entity_poly.entity_id
_entity_poly.type
_entity_poly.pdbx_seq_one_letter_code
_entity_poly.pdbx_strand_id
1 'polypeptide(L)'
;MFKLRDYQQETIDKVYQSMRTGHHRIIVQQPPRTGKTVIMSEIAKRTTDKSNRVMFIIHRKEVLEQAISTFKQQEVNMNLATMGMVQTLTRRVEKLKAPQLILIDEAHHALAQSYRRIIDTFPNAYILYFTATPIRTGHDQLDQIADDIIVGKSIKWLTEHHFLAPFHYYGLGDIDRSKLRKSNGDYSSQSMDEAISHQIYGHIVQQYQRLANGKQAVVYCHSIESAKRVTEQFSKVGISAAEIDGDTDSQVRDELVQKFRDQQLTILANVNLFTEGVDLPNVDCVIMARPTSSLALYLQFSMRCLNPRKGKTAIIIDHVDNFLNFGLPNNDRNWSEAIVTKDKRKAKSSTDNGPAIAQCNYCFGTFYRDQITDGCCPLCGHELKKETKDYKIVNVDLQEIKENQAVKHRKEMIQQILNDQVMANVADKSPGQLHTLKELQAYAKLHNYSVGWAWHQFNNRRKKKW
;
A
#
# COMPACT_ATOMS: atom_id res chain seq x y z
N MET A 1 -8.07 17.66 26.26
CA MET A 1 -8.35 16.24 26.06
C MET A 1 -9.30 16.01 24.89
N PHE A 2 -9.03 15.04 24.03
CA PHE A 2 -9.94 14.61 22.97
C PHE A 2 -11.08 13.77 23.56
N LYS A 3 -12.32 14.05 23.13
CA LYS A 3 -13.45 13.16 23.41
C LYS A 3 -13.38 11.95 22.49
N LEU A 4 -13.30 10.76 23.07
CA LEU A 4 -13.29 9.51 22.33
C LEU A 4 -14.64 9.28 21.67
N ARG A 5 -14.61 8.75 20.45
CA ARG A 5 -15.79 8.21 19.77
C ARG A 5 -16.06 6.80 20.29
N ASP A 6 -17.31 6.36 20.21
CA ASP A 6 -17.73 5.05 20.75
C ASP A 6 -16.91 3.89 20.17
N TYR A 7 -16.62 3.90 18.86
CA TYR A 7 -15.78 2.85 18.26
C TYR A 7 -14.31 2.88 18.71
N GLN A 8 -13.80 4.07 19.08
CA GLN A 8 -12.45 4.21 19.60
C GLN A 8 -12.39 3.64 21.02
N GLN A 9 -13.42 3.94 21.83
CA GLN A 9 -13.58 3.39 23.17
C GLN A 9 -13.73 1.85 23.11
N GLU A 10 -14.58 1.32 22.23
CA GLU A 10 -14.72 -0.13 21.99
C GLU A 10 -13.37 -0.79 21.63
N THR A 11 -12.55 -0.13 20.81
CA THR A 11 -11.22 -0.64 20.45
C THR A 11 -10.32 -0.69 21.69
N ILE A 12 -10.32 0.36 22.50
CA ILE A 12 -9.51 0.43 23.72
C ILE A 12 -9.95 -0.65 24.72
N ASP A 13 -11.25 -0.87 24.87
CA ASP A 13 -11.77 -1.88 25.78
C ASP A 13 -11.38 -3.29 25.36
N LYS A 14 -11.43 -3.58 24.05
CA LYS A 14 -10.91 -4.84 23.48
C LYS A 14 -9.42 -5.02 23.74
N VAL A 15 -8.62 -3.96 23.62
CA VAL A 15 -7.17 -4.00 23.92
C VAL A 15 -6.94 -4.40 25.38
N TYR A 16 -7.61 -3.73 26.32
CA TYR A 16 -7.47 -4.07 27.73
C TYR A 16 -8.05 -5.44 28.08
N GLN A 17 -9.10 -5.89 27.41
CA GLN A 17 -9.62 -7.25 27.57
C GLN A 17 -8.57 -8.27 27.15
N SER A 18 -7.95 -8.10 25.98
CA SER A 18 -6.89 -8.98 25.48
C SER A 18 -5.65 -9.02 26.39
N MET A 19 -5.24 -7.86 26.93
CA MET A 19 -4.17 -7.80 27.93
C MET A 19 -4.52 -8.58 29.21
N ARG A 20 -5.78 -8.52 29.67
CA ARG A 20 -6.25 -9.27 30.85
C ARG A 20 -6.32 -10.77 30.62
N THR A 21 -6.54 -11.21 29.38
CA THR A 21 -6.51 -12.64 29.02
C THR A 21 -5.11 -13.19 28.83
N GLY A 22 -4.07 -12.37 29.04
CA GLY A 22 -2.67 -12.80 29.04
C GLY A 22 -1.91 -12.55 27.74
N HIS A 23 -2.48 -11.81 26.78
CA HIS A 23 -1.75 -11.42 25.57
C HIS A 23 -0.86 -10.20 25.84
N HIS A 24 0.39 -10.26 25.34
CA HIS A 24 1.39 -9.22 25.55
C HIS A 24 1.73 -8.45 24.28
N ARG A 25 1.42 -9.00 23.10
CA ARG A 25 1.88 -8.48 21.80
C ARG A 25 0.70 -8.43 20.83
N ILE A 26 -0.03 -7.33 20.85
CA ILE A 26 -1.37 -7.25 20.24
C ILE A 26 -1.33 -6.39 18.99
N ILE A 27 -1.83 -6.91 17.87
CA ILE A 27 -2.09 -6.12 16.66
C ILE A 27 -3.37 -5.34 16.84
N VAL A 28 -3.32 -4.03 16.59
CA VAL A 28 -4.50 -3.17 16.60
C VAL A 28 -4.71 -2.65 15.18
N GLN A 29 -5.57 -3.33 14.44
CA GLN A 29 -5.92 -2.94 13.08
C GLN A 29 -6.94 -1.81 13.11
N GLN A 30 -6.59 -0.69 12.50
CA GLN A 30 -7.43 0.51 12.43
C GLN A 30 -7.28 1.16 11.05
N PRO A 31 -8.35 1.29 10.26
CA PRO A 31 -8.27 1.97 8.97
C PRO A 31 -7.63 3.37 9.08
N PRO A 32 -7.03 3.88 7.99
CA PRO A 32 -6.60 5.28 7.93
C PRO A 32 -7.74 6.22 8.36
N ARG A 33 -7.38 7.34 9.00
CA ARG A 33 -8.32 8.40 9.43
C ARG A 33 -9.32 8.02 10.53
N THR A 34 -9.14 6.90 11.24
CA THR A 34 -9.95 6.56 12.42
C THR A 34 -9.43 7.16 13.74
N GLY A 35 -8.41 8.00 13.67
CA GLY A 35 -7.79 8.59 14.86
C GLY A 35 -6.94 7.60 15.65
N LYS A 36 -6.15 6.76 14.96
CA LYS A 36 -5.17 5.84 15.58
C LYS A 36 -4.34 6.52 16.68
N THR A 37 -3.82 7.72 16.40
CA THR A 37 -3.01 8.49 17.36
C THR A 37 -3.79 8.91 18.60
N VAL A 38 -5.08 9.20 18.48
CA VAL A 38 -5.94 9.51 19.64
C VAL A 38 -6.12 8.27 20.51
N ILE A 39 -6.39 7.11 19.91
CA ILE A 39 -6.47 5.82 20.63
C ILE A 39 -5.15 5.54 21.36
N MET A 40 -4.02 5.66 20.66
CA MET A 40 -2.70 5.45 21.24
C MET A 40 -2.40 6.42 22.39
N SER A 41 -2.76 7.70 22.24
CA SER A 41 -2.56 8.71 23.29
C SER A 41 -3.40 8.44 24.53
N GLU A 42 -4.63 7.92 24.39
CA GLU A 42 -5.48 7.56 25.51
C GLU A 42 -4.93 6.34 26.27
N ILE A 43 -4.46 5.31 25.55
CA ILE A 43 -3.81 4.14 26.16
C ILE A 43 -2.51 4.57 26.86
N ALA A 44 -1.73 5.47 26.25
CA ALA A 44 -0.53 6.03 26.84
C ALA A 44 -0.86 6.79 28.13
N LYS A 45 -1.89 7.64 28.11
CA LYS A 45 -2.37 8.40 29.29
C LYS A 45 -2.69 7.45 30.44
N ARG A 46 -3.56 6.47 30.21
CA ARG A 46 -3.96 5.46 31.22
C ARG A 46 -2.76 4.68 31.78
N THR A 47 -1.73 4.45 30.95
CA THR A 47 -0.48 3.82 31.40
C THR A 47 0.32 4.75 32.30
N THR A 48 0.50 6.02 31.89
CA THR A 48 1.27 6.99 32.67
C THR A 48 0.57 7.44 33.94
N ASP A 49 -0.77 7.44 34.00
CA ASP A 49 -1.55 7.72 35.21
C ASP A 49 -1.25 6.70 36.32
N LYS A 50 -0.83 5.48 35.94
CA LYS A 50 -0.34 4.43 36.86
C LYS A 50 1.17 4.53 37.14
N SER A 51 1.80 5.66 36.82
CA SER A 51 3.25 5.88 36.93
C SER A 51 4.13 4.95 36.08
N ASN A 52 3.55 4.30 35.06
CA ASN A 52 4.29 3.41 34.17
C ASN A 52 4.87 4.17 32.96
N ARG A 53 6.00 3.67 32.44
CA ARG A 53 6.68 4.25 31.27
C ARG A 53 6.08 3.74 29.97
N VAL A 54 5.96 4.65 29.00
CA VAL A 54 5.49 4.36 27.64
C VAL A 54 6.60 4.68 26.65
N MET A 55 6.79 3.81 25.66
CA MET A 55 7.62 4.08 24.49
C MET A 55 6.73 4.15 23.26
N PHE A 56 6.90 5.16 22.41
CA PHE A 56 6.17 5.29 21.16
C PHE A 56 7.12 5.38 19.98
N ILE A 57 6.99 4.44 19.07
CA ILE A 57 7.85 4.25 17.90
C ILE A 57 7.08 4.66 16.66
N ILE A 58 7.68 5.57 15.89
CA ILE A 58 7.16 6.06 14.62
C ILE A 58 8.22 5.92 13.53
N HIS A 59 7.77 5.82 12.27
CA HIS A 59 8.65 5.72 11.11
C HIS A 59 8.96 7.06 10.41
N ARG A 60 8.19 8.13 10.63
CA ARG A 60 8.33 9.44 9.95
C ARG A 60 8.34 10.64 10.88
N LYS A 61 9.24 11.61 10.65
CA LYS A 61 9.48 12.75 11.56
C LYS A 61 8.26 13.65 11.68
N GLU A 62 7.58 13.94 10.58
CA GLU A 62 6.39 14.78 10.53
C GLU A 62 5.23 14.18 11.34
N VAL A 63 5.09 12.85 11.31
CA VAL A 63 4.09 12.13 12.10
C VAL A 63 4.43 12.21 13.60
N LEU A 64 5.72 12.18 13.95
CA LEU A 64 6.18 12.25 15.34
C LEU A 64 5.77 13.58 16.00
N GLU A 65 5.97 14.71 15.33
CA GLU A 65 5.65 16.03 15.88
C GLU A 65 4.14 16.19 16.13
N GLN A 66 3.31 15.75 15.18
CA GLN A 66 1.85 15.72 15.34
C GLN A 66 1.41 14.79 16.47
N ALA A 67 2.05 13.63 16.60
CA ALA A 67 1.73 12.70 17.66
C ALA A 67 2.12 13.23 19.05
N ILE A 68 3.28 13.91 19.17
CA ILE A 68 3.67 14.60 20.42
C ILE A 68 2.61 15.63 20.83
N SER A 69 2.13 16.44 19.87
CA SER A 69 1.04 17.40 20.13
C SER A 69 -0.23 16.70 20.63
N THR A 70 -0.62 15.61 19.97
CA THR A 70 -1.79 14.79 20.36
C THR A 70 -1.64 14.23 21.77
N PHE A 71 -0.46 13.68 22.12
CA PHE A 71 -0.18 13.12 23.43
C PHE A 71 -0.24 14.19 24.53
N LYS A 72 0.33 15.38 24.28
CA LYS A 72 0.23 16.51 25.21
C LYS A 72 -1.21 16.96 25.41
N GLN A 73 -2.00 17.08 24.33
CA GLN A 73 -3.40 17.47 24.42
C GLN A 73 -4.29 16.44 25.13
N GLN A 74 -3.89 15.16 25.10
CA GLN A 74 -4.50 14.08 25.88
C GLN A 74 -3.94 13.97 27.30
N GLU A 75 -3.07 14.88 27.73
CA GLU A 75 -2.50 14.94 29.08
C GLU A 75 -1.67 13.70 29.45
N VAL A 76 -1.00 13.09 28.47
CA VAL A 76 -0.01 12.04 28.73
C VAL A 76 1.15 12.65 29.52
N ASN A 77 1.60 11.98 30.59
CA ASN A 77 2.77 12.45 31.33
C ASN A 77 4.04 12.25 30.50
N MET A 78 4.50 13.33 29.87
CA MET A 78 5.65 13.29 28.96
C MET A 78 6.98 12.94 29.65
N ASN A 79 7.08 13.04 30.99
CA ASN A 79 8.27 12.58 31.73
C ASN A 79 8.39 11.04 31.80
N LEU A 80 7.27 10.36 31.56
CA LEU A 80 7.19 8.90 31.49
C LEU A 80 7.06 8.39 30.04
N ALA A 81 6.94 9.27 29.05
CA ALA A 81 6.79 8.93 27.64
C ALA A 81 8.09 9.17 26.86
N THR A 82 8.64 8.11 26.27
CA THR A 82 9.74 8.19 25.30
C THR A 82 9.16 8.09 23.90
N MET A 83 9.25 9.14 23.09
CA MET A 83 8.73 9.13 21.72
C MET A 83 9.88 9.34 20.75
N GLY A 84 9.92 8.59 19.65
CA GLY A 84 10.99 8.76 18.68
C GLY A 84 10.87 7.93 17.41
N MET A 85 11.68 8.34 16.44
CA MET A 85 11.88 7.60 15.20
C MET A 85 12.55 6.27 15.47
N VAL A 86 12.12 5.19 14.80
CA VAL A 86 12.70 3.85 14.97
C VAL A 86 14.23 3.86 14.92
N GLN A 87 14.83 4.50 13.93
CA GLN A 87 16.29 4.58 13.78
C GLN A 87 16.98 5.29 14.95
N THR A 88 16.36 6.32 15.51
CA THR A 88 16.91 7.07 16.64
C THR A 88 16.86 6.25 17.91
N LEU A 89 15.73 5.57 18.16
CA LEU A 89 15.54 4.71 19.32
C LEU A 89 16.44 3.47 19.26
N THR A 90 16.55 2.81 18.10
CA THR A 90 17.42 1.65 17.91
C THR A 90 18.89 1.97 18.22
N ARG A 91 19.40 3.15 17.78
CA ARG A 91 20.79 3.58 18.06
C ARG A 91 21.08 3.84 19.54
N ARG A 92 20.04 4.13 20.33
CA ARG A 92 20.16 4.50 21.75
C ARG A 92 19.56 3.45 22.68
N VAL A 93 19.17 2.29 22.16
CA VAL A 93 18.29 1.31 22.83
C VAL A 93 18.80 0.90 24.22
N GLU A 94 20.12 0.71 24.36
CA GLU A 94 20.78 0.33 25.61
C GLU A 94 20.72 1.42 26.71
N LYS A 95 20.49 2.67 26.32
CA LYS A 95 20.37 3.82 27.24
C LYS A 95 18.91 4.16 27.56
N LEU A 96 17.94 3.51 26.91
CA LEU A 96 16.53 3.77 27.12
C LEU A 96 16.06 3.09 28.42
N LYS A 97 15.26 3.80 29.21
CA LYS A 97 14.62 3.22 30.39
C LYS A 97 13.56 2.21 29.94
N ALA A 98 13.46 1.08 30.64
CA ALA A 98 12.50 0.03 30.33
C ALA A 98 11.05 0.57 30.35
N PRO A 99 10.30 0.45 29.24
CA PRO A 99 8.88 0.79 29.20
C PRO A 99 8.02 -0.38 29.70
N GLN A 100 6.84 -0.08 30.25
CA GLN A 100 5.79 -1.07 30.48
C GLN A 100 4.97 -1.31 29.22
N LEU A 101 4.88 -0.29 28.35
CA LEU A 101 4.10 -0.30 27.12
C LEU A 101 4.92 0.28 25.96
N ILE A 102 4.96 -0.44 24.85
CA ILE A 102 5.50 0.01 23.57
C ILE A 102 4.33 0.13 22.59
N LEU A 103 4.17 1.33 22.03
CA LEU A 103 3.21 1.64 20.99
C LEU A 103 3.98 1.78 19.67
N ILE A 104 3.58 1.07 18.63
CA ILE A 104 4.22 1.10 17.31
C ILE A 104 3.16 1.51 16.28
N ASP A 105 3.34 2.64 15.61
CA ASP A 105 2.52 3.01 14.46
C ASP A 105 3.11 2.44 13.16
N GLU A 106 2.25 2.23 12.16
CA GLU A 106 2.60 1.56 10.90
C GLU A 106 3.38 0.26 11.10
N ALA A 107 2.88 -0.55 12.03
CA ALA A 107 3.53 -1.76 12.48
C ALA A 107 3.67 -2.84 11.41
N HIS A 108 3.14 -2.65 10.19
CA HIS A 108 3.47 -3.51 9.04
C HIS A 108 4.98 -3.52 8.70
N HIS A 109 5.76 -2.59 9.26
CA HIS A 109 7.23 -2.59 9.23
C HIS A 109 7.91 -3.30 10.42
N ALA A 110 7.18 -3.74 11.44
CA ALA A 110 7.73 -4.19 12.73
C ALA A 110 8.58 -5.46 12.68
N LEU A 111 8.52 -6.21 11.57
CA LEU A 111 9.39 -7.38 11.33
C LEU A 111 10.81 -7.00 10.91
N ALA A 112 11.06 -5.74 10.53
CA ALA A 112 12.41 -5.30 10.18
C ALA A 112 13.35 -5.34 11.40
N GLN A 113 14.64 -5.63 11.15
CA GLN A 113 15.65 -5.84 12.19
C GLN A 113 15.76 -4.66 13.19
N SER A 114 15.54 -3.42 12.71
CA SER A 114 15.56 -2.21 13.55
C SER A 114 14.48 -2.21 14.63
N TYR A 115 13.26 -2.67 14.29
CA TYR A 115 12.15 -2.82 15.24
C TYR A 115 12.41 -4.01 16.17
N ARG A 116 12.83 -5.16 15.61
CA ARG A 116 13.16 -6.36 16.39
C ARG A 116 14.18 -6.08 17.47
N ARG A 117 15.25 -5.32 17.16
CA ARG A 117 16.24 -4.91 18.18
C ARG A 117 15.62 -4.18 19.36
N ILE A 118 14.64 -3.30 19.15
CA ILE A 118 13.95 -2.60 20.25
C ILE A 118 13.04 -3.57 21.01
N ILE A 119 12.23 -4.34 20.29
CA ILE A 119 11.28 -5.31 20.85
C ILE A 119 11.98 -6.35 21.73
N ASP A 120 13.07 -6.93 21.22
CA ASP A 120 13.83 -7.98 21.89
C ASP A 120 14.61 -7.45 23.10
N THR A 121 14.90 -6.15 23.16
CA THR A 121 15.54 -5.50 24.32
C THR A 121 14.56 -5.34 25.50
N PHE A 122 13.26 -5.25 25.24
CA PHE A 122 12.22 -5.03 26.26
C PHE A 122 11.17 -6.16 26.25
N PRO A 123 11.57 -7.41 26.57
CA PRO A 123 10.71 -8.58 26.40
C PRO A 123 9.47 -8.59 27.31
N ASN A 124 9.53 -7.86 28.43
CA ASN A 124 8.45 -7.81 29.43
C ASN A 124 7.41 -6.70 29.16
N ALA A 125 7.65 -5.83 28.16
CA ALA A 125 6.71 -4.76 27.84
C ALA A 125 5.47 -5.32 27.11
N TYR A 126 4.31 -4.73 27.35
CA TYR A 126 3.18 -4.86 26.44
C TYR A 126 3.53 -4.14 25.14
N ILE A 127 3.23 -4.75 23.99
CA ILE A 127 3.52 -4.16 22.67
C ILE A 127 2.22 -4.09 21.88
N LEU A 128 1.85 -2.89 21.45
CA LEU A 128 0.69 -2.68 20.59
C LEU A 128 1.14 -2.25 19.20
N TYR A 129 0.84 -3.10 18.22
CA TYR A 129 1.18 -2.92 16.80
C TYR A 129 -0.01 -2.27 16.07
N PHE A 130 -0.02 -0.94 16.00
CA PHE A 130 -1.05 -0.20 15.27
C PHE A 130 -0.74 -0.19 13.78
N THR A 131 -1.71 -0.57 12.96
CA THR A 131 -1.56 -0.56 11.50
C THR A 131 -2.90 -0.46 10.78
N ALA A 132 -2.89 0.14 9.59
CA ALA A 132 -4.03 0.10 8.67
C ALA A 132 -4.22 -1.30 8.07
N THR A 133 -3.11 -1.97 7.79
CA THR A 133 -3.07 -3.25 7.11
C THR A 133 -2.07 -4.15 7.83
N PRO A 134 -2.51 -5.22 8.50
CA PRO A 134 -1.59 -6.12 9.16
C PRO A 134 -0.92 -7.11 8.19
N ILE A 135 -1.36 -7.11 6.93
CA ILE A 135 -0.75 -7.89 5.84
C ILE A 135 0.48 -7.15 5.30
N ARG A 136 1.60 -7.88 5.16
CA ARG A 136 2.81 -7.40 4.48
C ARG A 136 2.94 -8.05 3.10
N THR A 137 3.57 -7.34 2.16
CA THR A 137 4.09 -7.94 0.93
C THR A 137 5.20 -8.95 1.27
N GLY A 138 5.01 -10.21 0.87
CA GLY A 138 5.96 -11.30 1.15
C GLY A 138 5.39 -12.37 2.08
N HIS A 139 6.28 -13.25 2.58
CA HIS A 139 5.90 -14.42 3.36
C HIS A 139 5.73 -14.14 4.85
N ASP A 140 6.48 -13.19 5.40
CA ASP A 140 6.41 -12.92 6.84
C ASP A 140 5.29 -11.95 7.17
N GLN A 141 4.44 -12.36 8.12
CA GLN A 141 3.29 -11.63 8.61
C GLN A 141 3.45 -11.30 10.10
N LEU A 142 2.62 -10.38 10.61
CA LEU A 142 2.73 -9.90 11.99
C LEU A 142 2.33 -10.94 13.05
N ASP A 143 1.63 -12.00 12.65
CA ASP A 143 1.31 -13.15 13.52
C ASP A 143 2.56 -13.85 14.07
N GLN A 144 3.72 -13.68 13.44
CA GLN A 144 5.00 -14.21 13.93
C GLN A 144 5.53 -13.47 15.17
N ILE A 145 5.05 -12.26 15.44
CA ILE A 145 5.53 -11.39 16.52
C ILE A 145 4.43 -10.90 17.45
N ALA A 146 3.19 -11.31 17.18
CA ALA A 146 1.99 -10.93 17.90
C ALA A 146 1.21 -12.18 18.33
N ASP A 147 0.56 -12.11 19.47
CA ASP A 147 -0.24 -13.19 20.05
C ASP A 147 -1.76 -12.95 19.94
N ASP A 148 -2.19 -11.76 19.53
CA ASP A 148 -3.60 -11.44 19.27
C ASP A 148 -3.78 -10.35 18.19
N ILE A 149 -4.97 -10.29 17.58
CA ILE A 149 -5.38 -9.24 16.64
C ILE A 149 -6.76 -8.68 17.00
N ILE A 150 -6.78 -7.37 17.22
CA ILE A 150 -7.99 -6.59 17.42
C ILE A 150 -8.29 -5.82 16.14
N VAL A 151 -9.44 -6.15 15.55
CA VAL A 151 -9.94 -5.51 14.33
C VAL A 151 -10.89 -4.37 14.71
N GLY A 152 -10.55 -3.16 14.28
CA GLY A 152 -11.40 -1.98 14.39
C GLY A 152 -12.62 -2.04 13.48
N LYS A 153 -13.44 -0.98 13.49
CA LYS A 153 -14.60 -0.89 12.58
C LYS A 153 -14.15 -0.82 11.12
N SER A 154 -14.89 -1.49 10.24
CA SER A 154 -14.60 -1.49 8.81
C SER A 154 -14.84 -0.11 8.20
N ILE A 155 -14.21 0.17 7.05
CA ILE A 155 -14.39 1.41 6.29
C ILE A 155 -15.86 1.61 5.91
N LYS A 156 -16.55 0.51 5.55
CA LYS A 156 -17.99 0.49 5.28
C LYS A 156 -18.79 0.96 6.49
N TRP A 157 -18.59 0.35 7.66
CA TRP A 157 -19.27 0.74 8.90
C TRP A 157 -19.01 2.21 9.25
N LEU A 158 -17.74 2.66 9.15
CA LEU A 158 -17.36 4.05 9.43
C LEU A 158 -18.02 5.05 8.49
N THR A 159 -18.28 4.66 7.24
CA THR A 159 -18.97 5.49 6.25
C THR A 159 -20.47 5.55 6.54
N GLU A 160 -21.10 4.40 6.83
CA GLU A 160 -22.53 4.29 7.21
C GLU A 160 -22.86 5.09 8.47
N HIS A 161 -21.91 5.21 9.41
CA HIS A 161 -22.06 5.95 10.67
C HIS A 161 -21.46 7.37 10.60
N HIS A 162 -21.17 7.88 9.40
CA HIS A 162 -20.70 9.25 9.16
C HIS A 162 -19.36 9.62 9.83
N PHE A 163 -18.55 8.65 10.24
CA PHE A 163 -17.17 8.87 10.67
C PHE A 163 -16.21 9.04 9.49
N LEU A 164 -16.59 8.54 8.32
CA LEU A 164 -15.97 8.81 7.02
C LEU A 164 -17.03 9.33 6.04
N ALA A 165 -16.60 10.14 5.08
CA ALA A 165 -17.47 10.55 3.98
C ALA A 165 -17.69 9.39 2.99
N PRO A 166 -18.89 9.27 2.38
CA PRO A 166 -19.10 8.39 1.24
C PRO A 166 -18.22 8.81 0.05
N PHE A 167 -18.04 7.92 -0.92
CA PHE A 167 -17.23 8.22 -2.11
C PHE A 167 -17.80 7.63 -3.40
N HIS A 168 -17.44 8.27 -4.50
CA HIS A 168 -17.51 7.72 -5.85
C HIS A 168 -16.10 7.32 -6.30
N TYR A 169 -15.98 6.12 -6.87
CA TYR A 169 -14.71 5.58 -7.37
C TYR A 169 -14.76 5.52 -8.89
N TYR A 170 -13.77 6.07 -9.57
CA TYR A 170 -13.66 6.07 -11.03
C TYR A 170 -12.39 5.36 -11.46
N GLY A 171 -12.51 4.44 -12.40
CA GLY A 171 -11.41 3.67 -12.98
C GLY A 171 -11.74 3.22 -14.39
N LEU A 172 -10.92 2.36 -14.97
CA LEU A 172 -11.22 1.75 -16.26
C LEU A 172 -12.32 0.69 -16.06
N GLY A 173 -13.51 0.98 -16.58
CA GLY A 173 -14.69 0.11 -16.49
C GLY A 173 -14.59 -1.15 -17.36
N ASP A 174 -15.70 -1.55 -17.98
CA ASP A 174 -15.81 -2.72 -18.87
C ASP A 174 -15.18 -2.47 -20.27
N ILE A 175 -13.95 -1.96 -20.31
CA ILE A 175 -13.24 -1.70 -21.57
C ILE A 175 -12.39 -2.90 -21.92
N ASP A 176 -12.46 -3.33 -23.19
CA ASP A 176 -11.69 -4.47 -23.69
C ASP A 176 -10.18 -4.21 -23.60
N ARG A 177 -9.58 -4.76 -22.55
CA ARG A 177 -8.15 -4.61 -22.23
C ARG A 177 -7.24 -5.29 -23.25
N SER A 178 -7.78 -6.17 -24.09
CA SER A 178 -7.01 -6.77 -25.19
C SER A 178 -6.61 -5.75 -26.26
N LYS A 179 -7.36 -4.64 -26.37
CA LYS A 179 -7.08 -3.53 -27.31
C LYS A 179 -6.05 -2.53 -26.76
N LEU A 180 -5.75 -2.59 -25.46
CA LEU A 180 -4.75 -1.77 -24.80
C LEU A 180 -3.39 -2.48 -24.95
N ARG A 181 -2.64 -2.14 -26.00
CA ARG A 181 -1.37 -2.81 -26.41
C ARG A 181 -0.48 -3.20 -25.22
N LYS A 182 -0.13 -4.49 -25.14
CA LYS A 182 1.01 -5.01 -24.36
C LYS A 182 2.32 -4.45 -24.93
N SER A 183 3.20 -3.93 -24.08
CA SER A 183 4.62 -3.77 -24.42
C SER A 183 5.28 -5.12 -24.19
N ASN A 184 5.96 -5.66 -25.19
CA ASN A 184 6.65 -6.95 -25.12
C ASN A 184 7.85 -6.89 -24.16
N GLY A 185 8.11 -7.96 -23.42
CA GLY A 185 9.35 -8.18 -22.65
C GLY A 185 9.25 -9.37 -21.68
N ASP A 186 10.29 -10.21 -21.63
CA ASP A 186 10.29 -11.56 -21.03
C ASP A 186 10.16 -11.61 -19.50
N TYR A 187 9.54 -12.71 -19.05
CA TYR A 187 9.17 -12.97 -17.67
C TYR A 187 10.34 -13.55 -16.86
N SER A 188 10.79 -12.81 -15.85
CA SER A 188 11.44 -13.36 -14.65
C SER A 188 10.68 -12.90 -13.39
N SER A 189 11.03 -13.34 -12.19
CA SER A 189 10.27 -13.05 -10.95
C SER A 189 10.19 -11.56 -10.55
N GLN A 190 10.86 -10.66 -11.29
CA GLN A 190 10.64 -9.19 -11.28
C GLN A 190 9.45 -8.72 -12.14
N SER A 191 8.83 -9.61 -12.93
CA SER A 191 7.82 -9.32 -13.96
C SER A 191 6.39 -9.09 -13.45
N MET A 192 6.09 -9.27 -12.16
CA MET A 192 4.73 -8.97 -11.65
C MET A 192 4.45 -7.47 -11.54
N ASP A 193 5.47 -6.65 -11.29
CA ASP A 193 5.36 -5.19 -11.33
C ASP A 193 5.40 -4.63 -12.78
N GLU A 194 5.87 -5.43 -13.74
CA GLU A 194 5.88 -5.09 -15.17
C GLU A 194 4.64 -5.60 -15.93
N ALA A 195 3.95 -6.62 -15.40
CA ALA A 195 2.73 -7.17 -15.99
C ALA A 195 1.49 -6.28 -15.80
N ILE A 196 1.51 -5.33 -14.86
CA ILE A 196 0.54 -4.25 -14.80
C ILE A 196 0.97 -3.23 -15.85
N SER A 197 0.27 -3.22 -16.99
CA SER A 197 0.50 -2.27 -18.10
C SER A 197 0.95 -0.91 -17.58
N HIS A 198 2.17 -0.48 -17.93
CA HIS A 198 2.78 0.81 -17.57
C HIS A 198 2.04 1.99 -18.22
N GLN A 199 0.73 2.09 -18.01
CA GLN A 199 -0.17 3.00 -18.69
C GLN A 199 -0.94 3.82 -17.66
N ILE A 200 -1.03 5.12 -17.92
CA ILE A 200 -1.95 6.03 -17.23
C ILE A 200 -3.16 6.15 -18.15
N TYR A 201 -4.33 5.73 -17.68
CA TYR A 201 -5.55 5.68 -18.47
C TYR A 201 -6.34 6.98 -18.34
N GLY A 202 -6.61 7.64 -19.46
CA GLY A 202 -7.30 8.92 -19.51
C GLY A 202 -6.38 10.10 -19.23
N HIS A 203 -6.70 11.25 -19.83
CA HIS A 203 -6.00 12.50 -19.53
C HIS A 203 -6.41 12.98 -18.14
N ILE A 204 -5.45 13.00 -17.21
CA ILE A 204 -5.65 13.37 -15.79
C ILE A 204 -6.46 14.66 -15.63
N VAL A 205 -6.06 15.72 -16.33
CA VAL A 205 -6.72 17.03 -16.25
C VAL A 205 -8.16 16.98 -16.75
N GLN A 206 -8.39 16.34 -17.91
CA GLN A 206 -9.72 16.23 -18.50
C GLN A 206 -10.68 15.43 -17.61
N GLN A 207 -10.21 14.30 -17.06
CA GLN A 207 -11.02 13.48 -16.16
C GLN A 207 -11.31 14.23 -14.85
N TYR A 208 -10.35 14.96 -14.30
CA TYR A 208 -10.58 15.84 -13.15
C TYR A 208 -11.63 16.91 -13.45
N GLN A 209 -11.51 17.64 -14.57
CA GLN A 209 -12.48 18.67 -14.96
C GLN A 209 -13.89 18.10 -15.17
N ARG A 210 -14.01 16.86 -15.62
CA ARG A 210 -15.31 16.20 -15.78
C ARG A 210 -15.90 15.75 -14.45
N LEU A 211 -15.08 15.16 -13.57
CA LEU A 211 -15.54 14.43 -12.39
C LEU A 211 -15.52 15.26 -11.11
N ALA A 212 -14.55 16.16 -10.97
CA ALA A 212 -14.20 16.81 -9.72
C ALA A 212 -13.85 18.30 -9.88
N ASN A 213 -14.37 18.98 -10.92
CA ASN A 213 -14.03 20.38 -11.19
C ASN A 213 -14.22 21.28 -9.97
N GLY A 214 -13.24 22.14 -9.69
CA GLY A 214 -13.26 23.06 -8.55
C GLY A 214 -13.09 22.39 -7.17
N LYS A 215 -12.97 21.06 -7.09
CA LYS A 215 -12.70 20.36 -5.83
C LYS A 215 -11.21 20.29 -5.56
N GLN A 216 -10.80 20.51 -4.33
CA GLN A 216 -9.39 20.36 -3.99
C GLN A 216 -8.95 18.88 -4.08
N ALA A 217 -7.87 18.63 -4.81
CA ALA A 217 -7.40 17.29 -5.09
C ALA A 217 -5.94 17.06 -4.71
N VAL A 218 -5.66 15.87 -4.19
CA VAL A 218 -4.29 15.36 -4.03
C VAL A 218 -4.00 14.36 -5.14
N VAL A 219 -2.89 14.53 -5.84
CA VAL A 219 -2.43 13.61 -6.88
C VAL A 219 -1.25 12.80 -6.38
N TYR A 220 -1.38 11.47 -6.41
CA TYR A 220 -0.29 10.55 -6.10
C TYR A 220 0.41 10.11 -7.39
N CYS A 221 1.62 10.63 -7.61
CA CYS A 221 2.44 10.36 -8.78
C CYS A 221 3.51 9.31 -8.48
N HIS A 222 3.99 8.63 -9.52
CA HIS A 222 5.00 7.58 -9.40
C HIS A 222 6.45 8.14 -9.37
N SER A 223 6.67 9.34 -9.91
CA SER A 223 7.98 9.99 -10.00
C SER A 223 7.84 11.51 -9.89
N ILE A 224 8.93 12.18 -9.50
CA ILE A 224 9.01 13.66 -9.37
C ILE A 224 8.71 14.30 -10.72
N GLU A 225 9.27 13.75 -11.79
CA GLU A 225 9.02 14.21 -13.16
C GLU A 225 7.54 14.12 -13.52
N SER A 226 6.87 13.00 -13.19
CA SER A 226 5.44 12.85 -13.42
C SER A 226 4.62 13.86 -12.60
N ALA A 227 5.02 14.16 -11.37
CA ALA A 227 4.32 15.12 -10.52
C ALA A 227 4.45 16.55 -11.07
N LYS A 228 5.65 16.94 -11.55
CA LYS A 228 5.89 18.22 -12.23
C LYS A 228 5.07 18.31 -13.52
N ARG A 229 5.09 17.28 -14.35
CA ARG A 229 4.31 17.20 -15.60
C ARG A 229 2.82 17.37 -15.37
N VAL A 230 2.26 16.68 -14.36
CA VAL A 230 0.82 16.81 -14.01
C VAL A 230 0.51 18.23 -13.50
N THR A 231 1.37 18.80 -12.67
CA THR A 231 1.22 20.16 -12.15
C THR A 231 1.20 21.21 -13.27
N GLU A 232 2.11 21.07 -14.24
CA GLU A 232 2.12 21.90 -15.45
C GLU A 232 0.86 21.74 -16.29
N GLN A 233 0.36 20.51 -16.47
CA GLN A 233 -0.86 20.25 -17.22
C GLN A 233 -2.08 20.95 -16.59
N PHE A 234 -2.20 20.92 -15.26
CA PHE A 234 -3.25 21.67 -14.55
C PHE A 234 -3.07 23.19 -14.68
N SER A 235 -1.84 23.67 -14.52
CA SER A 235 -1.54 25.10 -14.61
C SER A 235 -1.84 25.66 -16.01
N LYS A 236 -1.56 24.90 -17.08
CA LYS A 236 -1.85 25.27 -18.48
C LYS A 236 -3.33 25.50 -18.76
N VAL A 237 -4.23 24.89 -17.98
CA VAL A 237 -5.68 25.09 -18.10
C VAL A 237 -6.24 26.04 -17.03
N GLY A 238 -5.37 26.79 -16.34
CA GLY A 238 -5.75 27.79 -15.35
C GLY A 238 -6.14 27.22 -13.97
N ILE A 239 -5.83 25.96 -13.67
CA ILE A 239 -6.08 25.36 -12.36
C ILE A 239 -4.82 25.50 -11.50
N SER A 240 -4.93 26.15 -10.34
CA SER A 240 -3.79 26.32 -9.43
C SER A 240 -3.30 24.97 -8.90
N ALA A 241 -2.03 24.67 -9.17
CA ALA A 241 -1.41 23.39 -8.83
C ALA A 241 0.00 23.61 -8.28
N ALA A 242 0.40 22.78 -7.33
CA ALA A 242 1.79 22.70 -6.87
C ALA A 242 2.22 21.25 -6.71
N GLU A 243 3.53 21.04 -6.74
CA GLU A 243 4.17 19.74 -6.54
C GLU A 243 5.00 19.77 -5.25
N ILE A 244 5.01 18.66 -4.52
CA ILE A 244 5.83 18.47 -3.33
C ILE A 244 6.43 17.06 -3.35
N ASP A 245 7.75 16.98 -3.20
CA ASP A 245 8.53 15.76 -3.10
C ASP A 245 9.41 15.74 -1.82
N GLY A 246 10.16 14.65 -1.65
CA GLY A 246 11.04 14.47 -0.49
C GLY A 246 12.23 15.45 -0.42
N ASP A 247 12.55 16.12 -1.53
CA ASP A 247 13.65 17.09 -1.62
C ASP A 247 13.16 18.54 -1.45
N THR A 248 11.84 18.74 -1.39
CA THR A 248 11.22 20.04 -1.14
C THR A 248 11.56 20.52 0.27
N ASP A 249 12.12 21.73 0.38
CA ASP A 249 12.49 22.34 1.65
C ASP A 249 11.29 22.38 2.62
N SER A 250 11.56 22.18 3.91
CA SER A 250 10.52 22.11 4.94
C SER A 250 9.65 23.37 5.02
N GLN A 251 10.23 24.56 4.88
CA GLN A 251 9.48 25.82 4.92
C GLN A 251 8.59 25.96 3.69
N VAL A 252 9.13 25.66 2.50
CA VAL A 252 8.37 25.69 1.25
C VAL A 252 7.23 24.68 1.28
N ARG A 253 7.47 23.48 1.80
CA ARG A 253 6.45 22.44 1.96
C ARG A 253 5.32 22.91 2.88
N ASP A 254 5.65 23.51 4.01
CA ASP A 254 4.66 24.02 4.97
C ASP A 254 3.85 25.18 4.37
N GLU A 255 4.49 26.08 3.63
CA GLU A 255 3.82 27.14 2.88
C GLU A 255 2.83 26.60 1.83
N LEU A 256 3.24 25.62 1.03
CA LEU A 256 2.38 25.02 0.00
C LEU A 256 1.21 24.27 0.63
N VAL A 257 1.45 23.53 1.73
CA VAL A 257 0.39 22.88 2.50
C VAL A 257 -0.58 23.92 3.06
N GLN A 258 -0.08 25.06 3.54
CA GLN A 258 -0.92 26.14 4.06
C GLN A 258 -1.74 26.80 2.94
N LYS A 259 -1.15 27.10 1.78
CA LYS A 259 -1.88 27.59 0.59
C LYS A 259 -2.96 26.63 0.13
N PHE A 260 -2.71 25.32 0.24
CA PHE A 260 -3.74 24.31 -0.02
C PHE A 260 -4.83 24.34 1.06
N ARG A 261 -4.52 24.48 2.34
CA ARG A 261 -5.55 24.64 3.39
C ARG A 261 -6.41 25.89 3.16
N ASP A 262 -5.79 26.98 2.74
CA ASP A 262 -6.46 28.27 2.50
C ASP A 262 -7.16 28.33 1.14
N GLN A 263 -7.26 27.21 0.42
CA GLN A 263 -7.93 27.09 -0.89
C GLN A 263 -7.33 27.95 -2.00
N GLN A 264 -6.08 28.41 -1.84
CA GLN A 264 -5.33 29.12 -2.87
C GLN A 264 -4.76 28.13 -3.91
N LEU A 265 -4.48 26.89 -3.49
CA LEU A 265 -4.10 25.79 -4.37
C LEU A 265 -5.26 24.78 -4.50
N THR A 266 -5.64 24.48 -5.74
CA THR A 266 -6.66 23.48 -6.02
C THR A 266 -6.06 22.07 -6.09
N ILE A 267 -4.86 21.93 -6.65
CA ILE A 267 -4.20 20.64 -6.86
C ILE A 267 -2.87 20.57 -6.10
N LEU A 268 -2.66 19.47 -5.38
CA LEU A 268 -1.38 19.16 -4.75
C LEU A 268 -0.87 17.81 -5.24
N ALA A 269 0.07 17.83 -6.18
CA ALA A 269 0.74 16.63 -6.67
C ALA A 269 1.89 16.24 -5.74
N ASN A 270 2.12 14.95 -5.57
CA ASN A 270 3.18 14.48 -4.68
C ASN A 270 3.76 13.12 -5.09
N VAL A 271 4.96 12.85 -4.56
CA VAL A 271 5.66 11.58 -4.72
C VAL A 271 6.11 11.06 -3.37
N ASN A 272 5.59 9.91 -2.96
CA ASN A 272 5.91 9.27 -1.67
C ASN A 272 5.61 10.13 -0.42
N LEU A 273 4.95 11.27 -0.58
CA LEU A 273 4.49 12.14 0.50
C LEU A 273 2.98 11.98 0.71
N PHE A 274 2.43 12.63 1.73
CA PHE A 274 0.99 12.61 2.06
C PHE A 274 0.36 11.21 2.17
N THR A 275 1.18 10.19 2.40
CA THR A 275 0.71 8.84 2.70
C THR A 275 0.22 8.77 4.15
N GLU A 276 0.86 9.55 5.05
CA GLU A 276 0.63 9.63 6.51
C GLU A 276 1.12 11.00 7.03
N GLY A 277 0.56 11.52 8.12
CA GLY A 277 1.18 12.62 8.88
C GLY A 277 1.02 14.04 8.33
N VAL A 278 0.16 14.28 7.34
CA VAL A 278 -0.21 15.65 6.94
C VAL A 278 -1.72 15.79 7.00
N ASP A 279 -2.16 16.71 7.85
CA ASP A 279 -3.57 17.06 7.94
C ASP A 279 -3.94 18.03 6.81
N LEU A 280 -4.63 17.46 5.82
CA LEU A 280 -5.24 18.19 4.71
C LEU A 280 -6.76 18.03 4.84
N PRO A 281 -7.41 18.81 5.72
CA PRO A 281 -8.83 18.64 5.99
C PRO A 281 -9.67 18.99 4.76
N ASN A 282 -9.13 19.76 3.81
CA ASN A 282 -9.92 20.28 2.70
C ASN A 282 -10.02 19.36 1.47
N VAL A 283 -9.30 18.23 1.44
CA VAL A 283 -9.28 17.31 0.28
C VAL A 283 -10.65 16.70 -0.02
N ASP A 284 -11.16 16.94 -1.22
CA ASP A 284 -12.41 16.36 -1.75
C ASP A 284 -12.15 15.24 -2.76
N CYS A 285 -11.03 15.31 -3.46
CA CYS A 285 -10.68 14.38 -4.52
C CYS A 285 -9.28 13.79 -4.32
N VAL A 286 -9.11 12.51 -4.65
CA VAL A 286 -7.82 11.87 -4.80
C VAL A 286 -7.67 11.39 -6.23
N ILE A 287 -6.52 11.68 -6.83
CA ILE A 287 -6.14 11.20 -8.16
C ILE A 287 -4.95 10.25 -7.99
N MET A 288 -5.13 8.98 -8.31
CA MET A 288 -4.07 7.98 -8.28
C MET A 288 -3.49 7.83 -9.69
N ALA A 289 -2.26 8.31 -9.87
CA ALA A 289 -1.44 8.18 -11.07
C ALA A 289 -0.19 7.31 -10.79
N ARG A 290 -0.27 6.48 -9.75
CA ARG A 290 0.80 5.60 -9.27
C ARG A 290 0.25 4.19 -9.09
N PRO A 291 0.72 3.19 -9.86
CA PRO A 291 0.42 1.80 -9.56
C PRO A 291 1.10 1.38 -8.25
N THR A 292 0.43 0.54 -7.45
CA THR A 292 1.00 0.01 -6.20
C THR A 292 0.65 -1.47 -6.01
N SER A 293 1.62 -2.23 -5.49
CA SER A 293 1.45 -3.59 -4.99
C SER A 293 1.20 -3.63 -3.46
N SER A 294 1.27 -2.48 -2.78
CA SER A 294 1.00 -2.35 -1.35
C SER A 294 -0.44 -1.92 -1.10
N LEU A 295 -1.20 -2.79 -0.41
CA LEU A 295 -2.54 -2.50 0.09
C LEU A 295 -2.52 -1.33 1.10
N ALA A 296 -1.47 -1.23 1.92
CA ALA A 296 -1.30 -0.15 2.88
C ALA A 296 -1.31 1.21 2.18
N LEU A 297 -0.45 1.36 1.16
CA LEU A 297 -0.34 2.58 0.37
C LEU A 297 -1.65 2.88 -0.38
N TYR A 298 -2.28 1.87 -0.98
CA TYR A 298 -3.56 2.03 -1.66
C TYR A 298 -4.65 2.60 -0.73
N LEU A 299 -4.80 2.04 0.48
CA LEU A 299 -5.77 2.53 1.46
C LEU A 299 -5.40 3.93 1.96
N GLN A 300 -4.11 4.22 2.18
CA GLN A 300 -3.65 5.55 2.57
C GLN A 300 -3.96 6.61 1.51
N PHE A 301 -3.77 6.29 0.22
CA PHE A 301 -4.09 7.19 -0.89
C PHE A 301 -5.60 7.40 -0.98
N SER A 302 -6.33 6.32 -1.22
CA SER A 302 -7.77 6.37 -1.51
C SER A 302 -8.58 6.99 -0.38
N MET A 303 -8.15 6.80 0.88
CA MET A 303 -8.88 7.34 2.03
C MET A 303 -8.57 8.81 2.33
N ARG A 304 -7.56 9.43 1.68
CA ARG A 304 -7.14 10.82 1.93
C ARG A 304 -8.23 11.86 1.62
N CYS A 305 -9.23 11.54 0.81
CA CYS A 305 -10.39 12.41 0.56
C CYS A 305 -11.62 12.10 1.46
N LEU A 306 -11.58 11.08 2.32
CA LEU A 306 -12.76 10.61 3.08
C LEU A 306 -13.03 11.30 4.43
N ASN A 307 -12.48 12.49 4.72
CA ASN A 307 -12.85 13.19 5.95
C ASN A 307 -14.35 13.50 5.91
N PRO A 308 -15.05 13.27 7.03
CA PRO A 308 -16.45 13.60 7.12
C PRO A 308 -16.63 15.13 7.03
N ARG A 309 -17.51 15.57 6.14
CA ARG A 309 -18.05 16.92 6.08
C ARG A 309 -19.52 16.82 5.70
N LYS A 310 -20.35 17.69 6.27
CA LYS A 310 -21.79 17.72 5.99
C LYS A 310 -22.02 17.85 4.48
N GLY A 311 -22.79 16.93 3.90
CA GLY A 311 -23.13 16.92 2.47
C GLY A 311 -22.00 16.54 1.52
N LYS A 312 -20.83 16.12 2.02
CA LYS A 312 -19.70 15.74 1.17
C LYS A 312 -19.84 14.30 0.69
N THR A 313 -19.63 14.12 -0.62
CA THR A 313 -19.23 12.84 -1.21
C THR A 313 -17.86 13.03 -1.85
N ALA A 314 -16.91 12.20 -1.44
CA ALA A 314 -15.54 12.23 -1.93
C ALA A 314 -15.42 11.60 -3.32
N ILE A 315 -14.35 11.92 -4.04
CA ILE A 315 -14.12 11.43 -5.41
C ILE A 315 -12.73 10.79 -5.49
N ILE A 316 -12.67 9.54 -5.90
CA ILE A 316 -11.42 8.82 -6.12
C ILE A 316 -11.32 8.55 -7.63
N ILE A 317 -10.27 9.06 -8.25
CA ILE A 317 -9.96 8.88 -9.67
C ILE A 317 -8.71 8.01 -9.78
N ASP A 318 -8.87 6.78 -10.28
CA ASP A 318 -7.82 5.78 -10.38
C ASP A 318 -7.41 5.59 -11.85
N HIS A 319 -6.33 6.26 -12.26
CA HIS A 319 -5.83 6.19 -13.63
C HIS A 319 -5.01 4.93 -13.92
N VAL A 320 -4.82 4.05 -12.92
CA VAL A 320 -3.92 2.89 -13.01
C VAL A 320 -4.59 1.59 -12.54
N ASP A 321 -5.90 1.64 -12.28
CA ASP A 321 -6.73 0.51 -11.84
C ASP A 321 -6.19 -0.28 -10.64
N ASN A 322 -5.66 0.42 -9.62
CA ASN A 322 -5.28 -0.19 -8.35
C ASN A 322 -6.41 -1.03 -7.71
N PHE A 323 -7.68 -0.68 -7.97
CA PHE A 323 -8.83 -1.46 -7.48
C PHE A 323 -8.85 -2.92 -7.97
N LEU A 324 -8.20 -3.25 -9.09
CA LEU A 324 -8.13 -4.63 -9.56
C LEU A 324 -7.34 -5.52 -8.60
N ASN A 325 -6.27 -4.97 -8.03
CA ASN A 325 -5.48 -5.72 -7.06
C ASN A 325 -6.23 -5.80 -5.72
N PHE A 326 -6.80 -4.69 -5.26
CA PHE A 326 -7.22 -4.54 -3.86
C PHE A 326 -8.72 -4.52 -3.60
N GLY A 327 -9.54 -4.43 -4.65
CA GLY A 327 -10.94 -4.03 -4.54
C GLY A 327 -11.10 -2.56 -4.22
N LEU A 328 -12.34 -2.13 -3.99
CA LEU A 328 -12.64 -0.79 -3.51
C LEU A 328 -12.13 -0.60 -2.07
N PRO A 329 -11.92 0.65 -1.62
CA PRO A 329 -11.44 0.92 -0.27
C PRO A 329 -12.36 0.33 0.81
N ASN A 330 -13.68 0.39 0.61
CA ASN A 330 -14.69 -0.10 1.56
C ASN A 330 -14.96 -1.60 1.51
N ASN A 331 -14.29 -2.38 0.66
CA ASN A 331 -14.45 -3.84 0.67
C ASN A 331 -14.12 -4.40 2.07
N ASP A 332 -14.99 -5.29 2.55
CA ASP A 332 -14.73 -6.02 3.80
C ASP A 332 -13.52 -6.93 3.64
N ARG A 333 -12.71 -6.99 4.69
CA ARG A 333 -11.45 -7.74 4.73
C ARG A 333 -11.38 -8.52 6.03
N ASN A 334 -11.23 -9.83 5.92
CA ASN A 334 -11.01 -10.67 7.09
C ASN A 334 -9.53 -10.62 7.49
N TRP A 335 -9.18 -9.64 8.32
CA TRP A 335 -7.80 -9.42 8.72
C TRP A 335 -7.23 -10.56 9.55
N SER A 336 -8.05 -11.20 10.40
CA SER A 336 -7.63 -12.31 11.24
C SER A 336 -7.17 -13.52 10.42
N GLU A 337 -7.88 -13.85 9.33
CA GLU A 337 -7.45 -14.90 8.40
C GLU A 337 -6.28 -14.46 7.53
N ALA A 338 -6.23 -13.19 7.15
CA ALA A 338 -5.25 -12.70 6.18
C ALA A 338 -3.82 -12.58 6.74
N ILE A 339 -3.67 -12.50 8.07
CA ILE A 339 -2.36 -12.41 8.72
C ILE A 339 -1.73 -13.77 9.01
N VAL A 340 -2.46 -14.88 8.82
CA VAL A 340 -1.95 -16.21 9.13
C VAL A 340 -0.84 -16.56 8.14
N THR A 341 0.37 -16.75 8.65
CA THR A 341 1.51 -17.26 7.89
C THR A 341 1.14 -18.64 7.34
N LYS A 342 1.00 -18.77 6.02
CA LYS A 342 0.69 -20.05 5.38
C LYS A 342 1.88 -20.99 5.46
N ASP A 343 1.67 -22.20 5.96
CA ASP A 343 2.70 -23.24 6.11
C ASP A 343 3.46 -23.53 4.81
N LYS A 344 4.76 -23.79 4.99
CA LYS A 344 5.73 -24.09 3.94
C LYS A 344 5.32 -25.34 3.15
N ARG A 345 4.70 -25.19 1.99
CA ARG A 345 5.07 -26.08 0.88
C ARG A 345 6.54 -25.77 0.60
N LYS A 346 7.42 -26.75 0.81
CA LYS A 346 8.84 -26.67 0.47
C LYS A 346 9.00 -26.27 -1.00
N ALA A 347 9.06 -24.97 -1.26
CA ALA A 347 9.87 -24.47 -2.35
C ALA A 347 11.31 -24.89 -2.01
N LYS A 348 12.00 -25.51 -2.97
CA LYS A 348 13.44 -25.77 -2.85
C LYS A 348 14.10 -24.48 -2.37
N SER A 349 14.79 -24.55 -1.24
CA SER A 349 15.63 -23.46 -0.77
C SER A 349 16.75 -23.26 -1.80
N SER A 350 16.59 -22.30 -2.70
CA SER A 350 17.76 -21.58 -3.18
C SER A 350 18.16 -20.66 -2.03
N THR A 351 19.02 -21.16 -1.15
CA THR A 351 19.85 -20.31 -0.32
C THR A 351 20.76 -19.54 -1.25
N ASP A 352 20.27 -18.44 -1.78
CA ASP A 352 21.09 -17.46 -2.45
C ASP A 352 20.77 -16.12 -1.83
N ASN A 353 21.36 -15.88 -0.65
CA ASN A 353 21.58 -14.53 -0.14
C ASN A 353 22.78 -13.92 -0.90
N GLY A 354 22.79 -14.07 -2.22
CA GLY A 354 23.69 -13.37 -3.10
C GLY A 354 23.36 -11.87 -3.06
N PRO A 355 24.35 -10.98 -3.17
CA PRO A 355 24.09 -9.56 -3.31
C PRO A 355 23.15 -9.33 -4.50
N ALA A 356 22.28 -8.32 -4.41
CA ALA A 356 21.32 -8.04 -5.49
C ALA A 356 22.07 -7.76 -6.80
N ILE A 357 21.85 -8.59 -7.82
CA ILE A 357 22.52 -8.46 -9.13
C ILE A 357 21.82 -7.37 -9.95
N ALA A 358 22.60 -6.55 -10.62
CA ALA A 358 22.19 -5.57 -11.64
C ALA A 358 22.87 -5.91 -12.97
N GLN A 359 22.25 -5.51 -14.09
CA GLN A 359 22.81 -5.65 -15.43
C GLN A 359 22.94 -4.26 -16.06
N CYS A 360 24.05 -3.97 -16.74
CA CYS A 360 24.23 -2.72 -17.48
C CYS A 360 23.52 -2.80 -18.83
N ASN A 361 22.70 -1.81 -19.17
CA ASN A 361 21.96 -1.77 -20.44
C ASN A 361 22.85 -1.43 -21.65
N TYR A 362 24.11 -1.04 -21.44
CA TYR A 362 25.06 -0.72 -22.50
C TYR A 362 26.01 -1.89 -22.82
N CYS A 363 26.71 -2.41 -21.80
CA CYS A 363 27.66 -3.52 -21.99
C CYS A 363 27.07 -4.89 -21.66
N PHE A 364 25.83 -4.96 -21.19
CA PHE A 364 25.12 -6.19 -20.76
C PHE A 364 25.81 -6.97 -19.64
N GLY A 365 26.87 -6.43 -19.06
CA GLY A 365 27.59 -7.03 -17.96
C GLY A 365 26.74 -7.04 -16.69
N THR A 366 26.79 -8.16 -15.99
CA THR A 366 26.12 -8.37 -14.70
C THR A 366 27.10 -8.14 -13.55
N PHE A 367 26.66 -7.42 -12.54
CA PHE A 367 27.46 -7.06 -11.37
C PHE A 367 26.55 -6.94 -10.15
N TYR A 368 27.14 -7.02 -8.97
CA TYR A 368 26.40 -6.80 -7.74
C TYR A 368 26.12 -5.31 -7.54
N ARG A 369 24.94 -4.96 -7.02
CA ARG A 369 24.51 -3.57 -6.84
C ARG A 369 25.41 -2.75 -5.93
N ASP A 370 26.11 -3.40 -5.00
CA ASP A 370 27.10 -2.78 -4.12
C ASP A 370 28.40 -2.40 -4.85
N GLN A 371 28.62 -2.91 -6.07
CA GLN A 371 29.74 -2.55 -6.94
C GLN A 371 29.46 -1.28 -7.76
N ILE A 372 28.27 -0.67 -7.66
CA ILE A 372 27.94 0.58 -8.35
C ILE A 372 28.57 1.75 -7.59
N THR A 373 29.57 2.38 -8.20
CA THR A 373 30.16 3.64 -7.73
C THR A 373 29.70 4.80 -8.60
N ASP A 374 29.28 5.90 -7.97
CA ASP A 374 28.85 7.15 -8.62
C ASP A 374 27.77 6.98 -9.69
N GLY A 375 26.92 5.96 -9.55
CA GLY A 375 25.82 5.69 -10.49
C GLY A 375 26.30 5.12 -11.83
N CYS A 376 27.53 4.63 -11.93
CA CYS A 376 28.10 4.08 -13.17
C CYS A 376 28.23 2.56 -13.12
N CYS A 377 28.22 1.94 -14.30
CA CYS A 377 28.50 0.51 -14.45
C CYS A 377 29.94 0.22 -14.06
N PRO A 378 30.21 -0.70 -13.12
CA PRO A 378 31.57 -1.03 -12.71
C PRO A 378 32.39 -1.71 -13.81
N LEU A 379 31.74 -2.26 -14.84
CA LEU A 379 32.40 -3.01 -15.92
C LEU A 379 32.77 -2.14 -17.13
N CYS A 380 31.96 -1.13 -17.45
CA CYS A 380 32.16 -0.31 -18.66
C CYS A 380 32.15 1.20 -18.42
N GLY A 381 31.93 1.64 -17.17
CA GLY A 381 31.86 3.06 -16.82
C GLY A 381 30.62 3.80 -17.35
N HIS A 382 29.68 3.10 -18.01
CA HIS A 382 28.46 3.71 -18.53
C HIS A 382 27.54 4.16 -17.38
N GLU A 383 27.05 5.39 -17.43
CA GLU A 383 26.11 5.93 -16.46
C GLU A 383 24.84 5.08 -16.43
N LEU A 384 24.58 4.43 -15.30
CA LEU A 384 23.38 3.64 -15.06
C LEU A 384 22.27 4.62 -14.65
N LYS A 385 21.74 5.37 -15.64
CA LYS A 385 20.56 6.20 -15.40
C LYS A 385 19.48 5.32 -14.78
N LYS A 386 18.90 5.78 -13.66
CA LYS A 386 17.55 5.32 -13.27
C LYS A 386 16.70 5.54 -14.50
N GLU A 387 16.28 4.49 -15.17
CA GLU A 387 15.28 4.62 -16.23
C GLU A 387 14.06 5.28 -15.61
N THR A 388 13.85 6.56 -15.91
CA THR A 388 12.56 7.20 -15.80
C THR A 388 11.69 6.51 -16.83
N LYS A 389 11.04 5.42 -16.41
CA LYS A 389 10.09 4.70 -17.27
C LYS A 389 8.93 5.66 -17.59
N ASP A 390 8.91 6.20 -18.80
CA ASP A 390 7.80 7.01 -19.28
C ASP A 390 6.55 6.14 -19.43
N TYR A 391 5.53 6.42 -18.63
CA TYR A 391 4.24 5.72 -18.72
C TYR A 391 3.50 6.19 -19.97
N LYS A 392 2.98 5.25 -20.76
CA LYS A 392 2.19 5.59 -21.94
C LYS A 392 0.79 6.02 -21.51
N ILE A 393 0.43 7.26 -21.80
CA ILE A 393 -0.94 7.74 -21.58
C ILE A 393 -1.83 7.14 -22.66
N VAL A 394 -2.94 6.51 -22.26
CA VAL A 394 -3.95 6.01 -23.20
C VAL A 394 -5.22 6.83 -23.03
N ASN A 395 -5.68 7.47 -24.10
CA ASN A 395 -6.86 8.32 -24.03
C ASN A 395 -8.15 7.49 -23.93
N VAL A 396 -8.65 7.33 -22.71
CA VAL A 396 -9.87 6.58 -22.39
C VAL A 396 -10.62 7.30 -21.28
N ASP A 397 -11.95 7.36 -21.37
CA ASP A 397 -12.79 7.91 -20.31
C ASP A 397 -12.96 6.93 -19.15
N LEU A 398 -12.81 7.44 -17.92
CA LEU A 398 -13.01 6.66 -16.71
C LEU A 398 -14.50 6.53 -16.38
N GLN A 399 -14.88 5.37 -15.86
CA GLN A 399 -16.26 5.06 -15.48
C GLN A 399 -16.35 4.88 -13.97
N GLU A 400 -17.54 5.16 -13.42
CA GLU A 400 -17.77 4.89 -12.00
C GLU A 400 -17.77 3.37 -11.77
N ILE A 401 -16.95 2.91 -10.83
CA ILE A 401 -16.82 1.50 -10.47
C ILE A 401 -17.69 1.22 -9.25
N LYS A 402 -18.76 0.44 -9.44
CA LYS A 402 -19.58 -0.09 -8.35
C LYS A 402 -18.96 -1.37 -7.77
N GLU A 403 -19.35 -1.75 -6.56
CA GLU A 403 -18.79 -2.91 -5.85
C GLU A 403 -18.94 -4.23 -6.64
N ASN A 404 -20.10 -4.45 -7.26
CA ASN A 404 -20.35 -5.62 -8.11
C ASN A 404 -19.45 -5.65 -9.36
N GLN A 405 -19.19 -4.49 -9.98
CA GLN A 405 -18.29 -4.36 -11.13
C GLN A 405 -16.84 -4.61 -10.70
N ALA A 406 -16.40 -4.04 -9.57
CA ALA A 406 -15.07 -4.30 -9.03
C ALA A 406 -14.85 -5.80 -8.79
N VAL A 407 -15.82 -6.50 -8.17
CA VAL A 407 -15.73 -7.95 -7.96
C VAL A 407 -15.66 -8.72 -9.28
N LYS A 408 -16.47 -8.35 -10.28
CA LYS A 408 -16.47 -8.97 -11.61
C LYS A 408 -15.09 -8.84 -12.28
N HIS A 409 -14.55 -7.62 -12.38
CA HIS A 409 -13.25 -7.37 -13.02
C HIS A 409 -12.11 -8.11 -12.33
N ARG A 410 -12.15 -8.21 -11.00
CA ARG A 410 -11.14 -8.96 -10.23
C ARG A 410 -11.17 -10.44 -10.55
N LYS A 411 -12.37 -11.04 -10.68
CA LYS A 411 -12.51 -12.45 -11.09
C LYS A 411 -11.98 -12.68 -12.50
N GLU A 412 -12.28 -11.76 -13.42
CA GLU A 412 -11.78 -11.83 -14.80
C GLU A 412 -10.25 -11.72 -14.86
N MET A 413 -9.66 -10.78 -14.12
CA MET A 413 -8.21 -10.62 -14.02
C MET A 413 -7.53 -11.87 -13.45
N ILE A 414 -8.06 -12.43 -12.35
CA ILE A 414 -7.50 -13.66 -11.75
C ILE A 414 -7.62 -14.83 -12.73
N GLN A 415 -8.74 -14.96 -13.44
CA GLN A 415 -8.91 -16.00 -14.44
C GLN A 415 -7.92 -15.84 -15.60
N GLN A 416 -7.64 -14.61 -16.01
CA GLN A 416 -6.63 -14.31 -17.03
C GLN A 416 -5.22 -14.66 -16.55
N ILE A 417 -4.84 -14.27 -15.32
CA ILE A 417 -3.54 -14.63 -14.72
C ILE A 417 -3.39 -16.15 -14.65
N LEU A 418 -4.42 -16.86 -14.20
CA LEU A 418 -4.41 -18.33 -14.16
C LEU A 418 -4.24 -18.92 -15.55
N ASN A 419 -4.94 -18.38 -16.55
CA ASN A 419 -4.79 -18.83 -17.93
C ASN A 419 -3.37 -18.57 -18.45
N ASP A 420 -2.82 -17.38 -18.24
CA ASP A 420 -1.47 -17.01 -18.69
C ASP A 420 -0.39 -17.85 -17.99
N GLN A 421 -0.54 -18.15 -16.70
CA GLN A 421 0.34 -19.09 -15.98
C GLN A 421 0.26 -20.50 -16.56
N VAL A 422 -0.95 -20.99 -16.87
CA VAL A 422 -1.10 -22.29 -17.53
C VAL A 422 -0.45 -22.26 -18.91
N MET A 423 -0.60 -21.17 -19.69
CA MET A 423 0.06 -21.01 -20.99
C MET A 423 1.59 -21.02 -20.87
N ALA A 424 2.15 -20.28 -19.91
CA ALA A 424 3.59 -20.27 -19.64
C ALA A 424 4.09 -21.67 -19.24
N ASN A 425 3.34 -22.36 -18.38
CA ASN A 425 3.67 -23.71 -17.91
C ASN A 425 3.62 -24.79 -18.99
N VAL A 426 3.00 -24.55 -20.15
CA VAL A 426 2.93 -25.51 -21.26
C VAL A 426 3.79 -25.12 -22.45
N ALA A 427 4.36 -23.91 -22.47
CA ALA A 427 5.08 -23.36 -23.61
C ALA A 427 6.34 -24.18 -23.99
N ASP A 428 6.98 -24.82 -23.02
CA ASP A 428 8.19 -25.64 -23.18
C ASP A 428 7.92 -27.16 -23.06
N LYS A 429 6.66 -27.55 -22.84
CA LYS A 429 6.29 -28.96 -22.59
C LYS A 429 5.76 -29.62 -23.84
N SER A 430 6.23 -30.83 -24.13
CA SER A 430 5.59 -31.70 -25.11
C SER A 430 4.23 -32.20 -24.61
N PRO A 431 3.32 -32.64 -25.52
CA PRO A 431 2.03 -33.16 -25.13
C PRO A 431 2.13 -34.25 -24.06
N GLY A 432 3.14 -35.12 -24.10
CA GLY A 432 3.32 -36.23 -23.16
C GLY A 432 3.56 -35.79 -21.71
N GLN A 433 4.03 -34.56 -21.49
CA GLN A 433 4.33 -33.98 -20.17
C GLN A 433 3.13 -33.25 -19.55
N LEU A 434 1.99 -33.21 -20.24
CA LEU A 434 0.76 -32.54 -19.79
C LEU A 434 -0.17 -33.55 -19.11
N HIS A 435 -0.77 -33.20 -17.98
CA HIS A 435 -1.55 -34.15 -17.18
C HIS A 435 -2.97 -33.71 -16.92
N THR A 436 -3.25 -32.42 -17.04
CA THR A 436 -4.59 -31.86 -16.82
C THR A 436 -5.25 -31.46 -18.13
N LEU A 437 -6.59 -31.45 -18.14
CA LEU A 437 -7.35 -30.96 -19.28
C LEU A 437 -7.03 -29.49 -19.59
N LYS A 438 -6.80 -28.66 -18.55
CA LYS A 438 -6.45 -27.24 -18.70
C LYS A 438 -5.09 -27.04 -19.40
N GLU A 439 -4.08 -27.83 -19.03
CA GLU A 439 -2.78 -27.81 -19.72
C GLU A 439 -2.91 -28.23 -21.19
N LEU A 440 -3.68 -29.28 -21.47
CA LEU A 440 -3.92 -29.73 -22.85
C LEU A 440 -4.72 -28.70 -23.67
N GLN A 441 -5.67 -28.00 -23.07
CA GLN A 441 -6.41 -26.91 -23.70
C GLN A 441 -5.49 -25.70 -24.00
N ALA A 442 -4.62 -25.34 -23.06
CA ALA A 442 -3.64 -24.29 -23.25
C ALA A 442 -2.63 -24.64 -24.36
N TYR A 443 -2.12 -25.87 -24.37
CA TYR A 443 -1.22 -26.37 -25.42
C TYR A 443 -1.92 -26.39 -26.79
N ALA A 444 -3.17 -26.86 -26.86
CA ALA A 444 -3.97 -26.82 -28.08
C ALA A 444 -4.12 -25.39 -28.62
N LYS A 445 -4.35 -24.42 -27.73
CA LYS A 445 -4.45 -23.00 -28.09
C LYS A 445 -3.12 -22.43 -28.57
N LEU A 446 -1.99 -22.80 -27.95
CA LEU A 446 -0.66 -22.31 -28.33
C LEU A 446 -0.20 -22.86 -29.70
N HIS A 447 -0.58 -24.10 -30.02
CA HIS A 447 -0.21 -24.79 -31.26
C HIS A 447 -1.32 -24.83 -32.31
N ASN A 448 -2.39 -24.04 -32.14
CA ASN A 448 -3.54 -23.95 -33.05
C ASN A 448 -4.20 -25.31 -33.39
N TYR A 449 -4.35 -26.19 -32.41
CA TYR A 449 -5.09 -27.44 -32.56
C TYR A 449 -6.61 -27.25 -32.43
N SER A 450 -7.36 -28.21 -32.97
CA SER A 450 -8.81 -28.20 -32.92
C SER A 450 -9.34 -28.29 -31.49
N VAL A 451 -10.51 -27.69 -31.25
CA VAL A 451 -11.15 -27.60 -29.92
C VAL A 451 -11.33 -28.97 -29.25
N GLY A 452 -11.53 -30.03 -30.05
CA GLY A 452 -11.67 -31.41 -29.56
C GLY A 452 -10.35 -32.11 -29.21
N TRP A 453 -9.20 -31.62 -29.68
CA TRP A 453 -7.90 -32.29 -29.50
C TRP A 453 -7.54 -32.48 -28.03
N ALA A 454 -7.72 -31.45 -27.20
CA ALA A 454 -7.41 -31.50 -25.78
C ALA A 454 -8.25 -32.56 -25.05
N TRP A 455 -9.53 -32.64 -25.39
CA TRP A 455 -10.47 -33.61 -24.82
C TRP A 455 -10.11 -35.04 -25.25
N HIS A 456 -9.80 -35.26 -26.53
CA HIS A 456 -9.34 -36.55 -27.04
C HIS A 456 -8.03 -37.01 -26.39
N GLN A 457 -7.04 -36.12 -26.26
CA GLN A 457 -5.76 -36.41 -25.60
C GLN A 457 -5.96 -36.76 -24.12
N PHE A 458 -6.80 -36.00 -23.41
CA PHE A 458 -7.08 -36.24 -22.00
C PHE A 458 -7.76 -37.60 -21.78
N ASN A 459 -8.77 -37.93 -22.58
CA ASN A 459 -9.51 -39.19 -22.46
C ASN A 459 -8.69 -40.42 -22.89
N ASN A 460 -7.88 -40.30 -23.94
CA ASN A 460 -6.99 -41.38 -24.36
C ASN A 460 -5.96 -41.74 -23.27
N ARG A 461 -5.53 -40.75 -22.47
CA ARG A 461 -4.60 -40.97 -21.34
C ARG A 461 -5.28 -41.56 -20.11
N ARG A 462 -6.55 -41.19 -19.85
CA ARG A 462 -7.35 -41.86 -18.82
C ARG A 462 -7.59 -43.34 -19.15
N LYS A 463 -7.83 -43.66 -20.43
CA LYS A 463 -8.00 -45.04 -20.89
C LYS A 463 -6.73 -45.90 -20.81
N LYS A 464 -5.53 -45.30 -20.82
CA LYS A 464 -4.24 -46.00 -20.70
C LYS A 464 -3.77 -46.22 -19.25
N LYS A 465 -4.46 -45.63 -18.25
CA LYS A 465 -4.12 -45.75 -16.82
C LYS A 465 -4.92 -46.83 -16.07
N TRP A 466 -5.76 -47.57 -16.79
CA TRP A 466 -6.57 -48.68 -16.28
C TRP A 466 -6.22 -49.95 -17.03
#